data_AF-A0A0L8IXS9-F1
#
_entry.id   AF-A0A0L8IXS9-F1
#
_cell.length_a   1.000
_cell.length_b   1.000
_cell.length_c   1.000
_cell.angle_alpha   90.00
_cell.angle_beta   90.00
_cell.angle_gamma   90.00
#
_symmetry.space_group_name_H-M   'P 1'
#
loop_
_entity.id
_entity.type
_entity.pdbx_description
1 polymer ?
#
loop_
_entity_poly.entity_id
_entity_poly.type
_entity_poly.pdbx_seq_one_letter_code
_entity_poly.pdbx_strand_id
1 'polypeptide(L)'
;MKRTALTGLFLSAALLASPVFADDDLCSANIKTLENSVGSTNTNLSTGNTDMLETTVKNAKAAQAQKDEKKCIEITQKAITSLNNTGSGSEGAK
;
A
#
# COMPACT_ATOMS: atom_id res chain seq x y z
N MET A 1 14.83 -52.77 11.88
CA MET A 1 14.61 -51.37 11.46
C MET A 1 14.86 -51.26 9.97
N LYS A 2 13.81 -51.14 9.17
CA LYS A 2 13.83 -50.95 7.71
C LYS A 2 12.61 -50.11 7.41
N ARG A 3 12.76 -48.91 6.83
CA ARG A 3 11.86 -48.18 5.88
C ARG A 3 12.41 -46.75 5.74
N THR A 4 13.46 -46.61 4.93
CA THR A 4 13.86 -45.33 4.33
C THR A 4 12.74 -44.90 3.37
N ALA A 5 11.92 -43.94 3.81
CA ALA A 5 10.98 -43.24 2.94
C ALA A 5 11.65 -41.96 2.45
N LEU A 6 12.45 -42.07 1.39
CA LEU A 6 12.85 -40.92 0.56
C LEU A 6 12.08 -41.03 -0.77
N THR A 7 10.83 -40.60 -0.77
CA THR A 7 10.14 -40.21 -2.00
C THR A 7 10.33 -38.72 -2.18
N GLY A 8 11.30 -38.35 -3.00
CA GLY A 8 11.53 -36.96 -3.40
C GLY A 8 10.33 -36.45 -4.18
N LEU A 9 9.64 -35.46 -3.60
CA LEU A 9 8.77 -34.56 -4.36
C LEU A 9 9.60 -33.34 -4.74
N PHE A 10 10.26 -33.47 -5.87
CA PHE A 10 10.81 -32.36 -6.62
C PHE A 10 9.68 -31.50 -7.21
N LEU A 11 9.97 -30.20 -7.36
CA LEU A 11 9.18 -29.15 -8.01
C LEU A 11 7.97 -28.66 -7.17
N SER A 12 7.91 -27.41 -6.75
CA SER A 12 8.03 -26.23 -7.60
C SER A 12 8.47 -24.99 -6.81
N ALA A 13 9.76 -24.62 -6.93
CA ALA A 13 10.27 -23.31 -6.55
C ALA A 13 9.99 -22.29 -7.67
N ALA A 14 8.72 -21.96 -7.91
CA ALA A 14 8.32 -21.01 -8.95
C ALA A 14 7.15 -20.15 -8.50
N LEU A 15 7.31 -19.34 -7.43
CA LEU A 15 6.33 -18.31 -7.08
C LEU A 15 6.93 -17.01 -6.51
N LEU A 16 8.22 -16.73 -6.71
CA LEU A 16 8.81 -15.47 -6.22
C LEU A 16 9.39 -14.58 -7.33
N ALA A 17 9.01 -14.82 -8.59
CA ALA A 17 9.08 -13.82 -9.64
C ALA A 17 7.65 -13.30 -9.90
N SER A 18 7.24 -12.38 -9.01
CA SER A 18 6.18 -11.36 -9.08
C SER A 18 4.85 -11.69 -9.79
N PRO A 19 3.69 -11.59 -9.11
CA PRO A 19 2.49 -11.19 -9.81
C PRO A 19 2.58 -9.67 -10.03
N VAL A 20 2.82 -9.25 -11.27
CA VAL A 20 2.43 -7.90 -11.76
C VAL A 20 0.93 -7.63 -11.54
N PHE A 21 0.15 -8.67 -11.18
CA PHE A 21 -1.21 -8.58 -10.67
C PHE A 21 -1.33 -8.03 -9.24
N ALA A 22 -0.23 -7.84 -8.50
CA ALA A 22 -0.29 -7.20 -7.19
C ALA A 22 -0.04 -5.69 -7.26
N ASP A 23 0.76 -5.20 -8.22
CA ASP A 23 1.13 -3.79 -8.24
C ASP A 23 -0.08 -2.88 -8.59
N ASP A 24 -0.94 -3.28 -9.54
CA ASP A 24 -2.06 -2.45 -10.03
C ASP A 24 -3.22 -2.45 -9.03
N ASP A 25 -3.46 -3.63 -8.46
CA ASP A 25 -4.34 -3.80 -7.31
C ASP A 25 -3.82 -3.05 -6.08
N LEU A 26 -2.51 -3.03 -5.83
CA LEU A 26 -1.91 -2.35 -4.67
C LEU A 26 -1.96 -0.83 -4.84
N CYS A 27 -1.62 -0.30 -6.02
CA CYS A 27 -1.78 1.11 -6.36
C CYS A 27 -3.24 1.55 -6.15
N SER A 28 -4.19 0.81 -6.73
CA SER A 28 -5.62 1.06 -6.59
C SER A 28 -6.11 0.99 -5.14
N ALA A 29 -5.66 0.00 -4.37
CA ALA A 29 -6.01 -0.15 -2.96
C ALA A 29 -5.45 0.98 -2.09
N ASN A 30 -4.21 1.42 -2.37
CA ASN A 30 -3.61 2.54 -1.66
C ASN A 30 -4.30 3.87 -1.99
N ILE A 31 -4.69 4.10 -3.26
CA ILE A 31 -5.48 5.27 -3.65
C ILE A 31 -6.80 5.30 -2.88
N LYS A 32 -7.54 4.18 -2.83
CA LYS A 32 -8.79 4.08 -2.04
C LYS A 32 -8.55 4.35 -0.56
N THR A 33 -7.46 3.86 0.00
CA THR A 33 -7.08 4.13 1.40
C THR A 33 -6.91 5.64 1.64
N LEU A 34 -6.20 6.33 0.77
CA LEU A 34 -6.00 7.79 0.86
C LEU A 34 -7.31 8.57 0.69
N GLU A 35 -8.17 8.18 -0.25
CA GLU A 35 -9.49 8.80 -0.45
C GLU A 35 -10.39 8.63 0.78
N ASN A 36 -10.39 7.42 1.38
CA ASN A 36 -11.10 7.16 2.63
C ASN A 36 -10.52 7.97 3.78
N SER A 37 -9.19 8.15 3.83
CA SER A 37 -8.57 9.06 4.79
C SER A 37 -9.04 10.49 4.56
N VAL A 38 -9.05 11.04 3.35
CA VAL A 38 -9.60 12.40 3.09
C VAL A 38 -11.05 12.53 3.59
N GLY A 39 -11.90 11.54 3.31
CA GLY A 39 -13.29 11.54 3.78
C GLY A 39 -13.43 11.45 5.30
N SER A 40 -12.57 10.67 5.95
CA SER A 40 -12.59 10.42 7.41
C SER A 40 -11.84 11.50 8.22
N THR A 41 -10.94 12.25 7.59
CA THR A 41 -10.03 13.22 8.23
C THR A 41 -10.60 14.61 8.41
N ASN A 42 -11.80 14.88 7.85
CA ASN A 42 -12.56 16.13 8.03
C ASN A 42 -12.85 16.50 9.51
N THR A 43 -12.55 15.62 10.47
CA THR A 43 -12.81 15.84 11.90
C THR A 43 -11.54 16.02 12.76
N ASN A 44 -10.32 15.82 12.24
CA ASN A 44 -9.11 15.88 13.09
C ASN A 44 -7.75 16.19 12.42
N LEU A 45 -7.68 16.30 11.09
CA LEU A 45 -6.42 16.57 10.41
C LEU A 45 -6.30 18.07 10.06
N SER A 46 -5.13 18.66 10.31
CA SER A 46 -4.86 20.06 9.93
C SER A 46 -5.07 20.25 8.43
N THR A 47 -5.61 21.40 8.00
CA THR A 47 -5.98 21.72 6.60
C THR A 47 -4.85 21.40 5.60
N GLY A 48 -3.60 21.65 6.00
CA GLY A 48 -2.42 21.36 5.16
C GLY A 48 -2.19 19.87 4.87
N ASN A 49 -2.66 18.97 5.74
CA ASN A 49 -2.57 17.53 5.51
C ASN A 49 -3.64 17.05 4.53
N THR A 50 -4.82 17.67 4.54
CA THR A 50 -5.89 17.40 3.57
C THR A 50 -5.45 17.79 2.14
N ASP A 51 -4.87 18.97 1.96
CA ASP A 51 -4.33 19.41 0.66
C ASP A 51 -3.21 18.49 0.14
N MET A 52 -2.33 18.04 1.04
CA MET A 52 -1.27 17.07 0.72
C MET A 52 -1.86 15.73 0.26
N LEU A 53 -2.88 15.24 0.95
CA LEU A 53 -3.59 14.01 0.64
C LEU A 53 -4.27 14.07 -0.73
N GLU A 54 -5.04 15.11 -0.99
CA GLU A 54 -5.71 15.31 -2.28
C GLU A 54 -4.70 15.41 -3.44
N THR A 55 -3.60 16.13 -3.22
CA THR A 55 -2.50 16.23 -4.19
C THR A 55 -1.86 14.86 -4.45
N THR A 56 -1.65 14.07 -3.40
CA THR A 56 -1.11 12.72 -3.53
C THR A 56 -2.05 11.81 -4.32
N VAL A 57 -3.36 11.85 -4.04
CA VAL A 57 -4.37 11.08 -4.79
C VAL A 57 -4.36 11.45 -6.27
N LYS A 58 -4.28 12.75 -6.61
CA LYS A 58 -4.18 13.21 -8.00
C LYS A 58 -2.92 12.68 -8.68
N ASN A 59 -1.76 12.78 -8.03
CA ASN A 59 -0.50 12.29 -8.57
C ASN A 59 -0.49 10.76 -8.74
N ALA A 60 -1.10 10.01 -7.82
CA ALA A 60 -1.22 8.56 -7.90
C ALA A 60 -2.10 8.12 -9.07
N LYS A 61 -3.25 8.77 -9.28
CA LYS A 61 -4.11 8.53 -10.44
C LYS A 61 -3.41 8.86 -11.76
N ALA A 62 -2.60 9.92 -11.79
CA ALA A 62 -1.80 10.26 -12.97
C ALA A 62 -0.73 9.20 -13.27
N ALA A 63 -0.03 8.71 -12.24
CA ALA A 63 0.94 7.63 -12.35
C ALA A 63 0.28 6.32 -12.82
N GLN A 64 -0.88 5.98 -12.27
CA GLN A 64 -1.70 4.83 -12.69
C GLN A 64 -2.11 4.95 -14.17
N ALA A 65 -2.59 6.11 -14.61
CA ALA A 65 -2.95 6.35 -16.00
C ALA A 65 -1.76 6.23 -16.96
N GLN A 66 -0.55 6.55 -16.48
CA GLN A 66 0.71 6.37 -17.22
C GLN A 66 1.27 4.94 -17.13
N LYS A 67 0.59 4.03 -16.41
CA LYS A 67 1.07 2.69 -16.07
C LYS A 67 2.41 2.69 -15.31
N ASP A 68 2.70 3.78 -14.61
CA ASP A 68 3.84 3.90 -13.69
C ASP A 68 3.42 3.43 -12.30
N GLU A 69 3.15 2.14 -12.23
CA GLU A 69 2.73 1.38 -11.05
C GLU A 69 3.66 1.58 -9.86
N LYS A 70 4.96 1.46 -10.11
CA LYS A 70 6.00 1.63 -9.09
C LYS A 70 5.95 3.03 -8.50
N LYS A 71 5.77 4.05 -9.35
CA LYS A 71 5.65 5.43 -8.87
C LYS A 71 4.38 5.63 -8.07
N CYS A 72 3.26 5.08 -8.54
CA CYS A 72 2.00 5.12 -7.80
C CYS A 72 2.17 4.53 -6.40
N ILE A 73 2.67 3.30 -6.29
CA ILE A 73 2.85 2.60 -5.01
C ILE A 73 3.79 3.38 -4.10
N GLU A 74 4.91 3.89 -4.62
CA GLU A 74 5.89 4.66 -3.85
C GLU A 74 5.23 5.88 -3.19
N ILE A 75 4.54 6.71 -3.97
CA ILE A 75 3.95 7.94 -3.45
C ILE A 75 2.77 7.65 -2.53
N THR A 76 1.95 6.64 -2.83
CA THR A 76 0.80 6.31 -2.00
C THR A 76 1.21 5.65 -0.68
N GLN A 77 2.18 4.71 -0.69
CA GLN A 77 2.66 4.09 0.55
C GLN A 77 3.35 5.11 1.46
N LYS A 78 4.12 6.04 0.88
CA LYS A 78 4.74 7.12 1.67
C LYS A 78 3.69 7.99 2.35
N ALA A 79 2.62 8.36 1.64
CA ALA A 79 1.54 9.14 2.22
C ALA A 79 0.78 8.36 3.31
N ILE A 80 0.43 7.09 3.09
CA ILE A 80 -0.20 6.22 4.10
C ILE A 80 0.68 6.11 5.35
N THR A 81 1.99 5.89 5.16
CA THR A 81 2.96 5.83 6.26
C THR A 81 3.01 7.16 7.01
N SER A 82 3.01 8.29 6.31
CA SER A 82 2.98 9.62 6.93
C SER A 82 1.70 9.84 7.74
N LEU A 83 0.55 9.39 7.23
CA LEU A 83 -0.72 9.47 7.95
C LEU A 83 -0.71 8.61 9.22
N ASN A 84 -0.22 7.37 9.13
CA ASN A 84 -0.10 6.49 10.28
C ASN A 84 0.84 7.09 11.34
N ASN A 85 1.98 7.67 10.93
CA ASN A 85 2.86 8.35 11.87
C ASN A 85 2.26 9.63 12.48
N THR A 86 1.42 10.34 11.72
CA THR A 86 0.73 11.55 12.20
C THR A 86 -0.44 11.21 13.13
N GLY A 87 -1.17 10.12 12.86
CA GLY A 87 -2.28 9.61 13.69
C GLY A 87 -1.81 8.82 14.93
N SER A 88 -0.65 8.17 14.85
CA SER A 88 0.00 7.46 15.96
C SER A 88 0.57 8.39 17.05
N GLY A 89 0.28 9.70 16.99
CA GLY A 89 0.44 10.64 18.10
C GLY A 89 -0.74 10.66 19.08
N SER A 90 -1.76 9.83 18.88
CA SER A 90 -3.00 9.83 19.70
C SER A 90 -3.40 8.45 20.23
N GLU A 91 -2.45 7.55 20.46
CA GLU A 91 -2.67 6.27 21.18
C GLU A 91 -1.70 6.12 22.37
N GLY A 92 -1.53 7.21 23.13
CA GLY A 92 -0.66 7.27 24.30
C GLY A 92 -1.19 8.17 25.40
N ALA A 93 -2.50 8.12 25.67
CA ALA A 93 -3.10 8.63 26.91
C ALA A 93 -3.76 7.46 27.65
N LYS A 94 -2.93 6.71 28.38
CA LYS A 94 -3.34 5.95 29.57
C LYS A 94 -2.28 6.14 30.63
#